data_AF-A0AAT9HM33-F1
#
_entry.id   AF-A0AAT9HM33-F1
#
_cell.length_a   1.000
_cell.length_b   1.000
_cell.length_c   1.000
_cell.angle_alpha   90.00
_cell.angle_beta   90.00
_cell.angle_gamma   90.00
#
_symmetry.space_group_name_H-M   'P 1'
#
loop_
_entity.id
_entity.type
_entity.pdbx_description
1 polymer ?
#
loop_
_entity_poly.entity_id
_entity_poly.type
_entity_poly.pdbx_seq_one_letter_code
_entity_poly.pdbx_strand_id
1 'polypeptide(L)'
;MRVCLPGNKIVYKQISLPALLDGHTGHWVFTETPEGVVAHARHTATIKPSALPLLGEGTTVADARKYLRRVLSTNSLQTLRYAQQFAEERGHAAHA
;
A
#
# COMPACT_ATOMS: atom_id res chain seq x y z
N MET A 1 3.73 11.30 6.43
CA MET A 1 2.58 11.94 7.10
C MET A 1 1.30 11.16 6.76
N ARG A 2 0.34 11.09 7.69
CA ARG A 2 -0.95 10.39 7.52
C ARG A 2 -2.09 11.25 8.05
N VAL A 3 -3.26 11.10 7.46
CA VAL A 3 -4.54 11.60 7.98
C VAL A 3 -5.44 10.39 8.20
N CYS A 4 -5.93 10.23 9.44
CA CYS A 4 -6.75 9.10 9.84
C CYS A 4 -8.20 9.55 9.97
N LEU A 5 -9.10 8.90 9.23
CA LEU A 5 -10.54 9.06 9.35
C LEU A 5 -11.08 7.79 10.04
N PRO A 6 -11.39 7.85 11.36
CA PRO A 6 -11.78 6.67 12.14
C PRO A 6 -12.91 5.88 11.49
N GLY A 7 -12.80 4.55 11.48
CA GLY A 7 -13.79 3.64 10.89
C GLY A 7 -13.87 3.64 9.36
N ASN A 8 -13.12 4.51 8.65
CA ASN A 8 -13.27 4.68 7.21
C ASN A 8 -11.96 4.44 6.46
N LYS A 9 -10.97 5.35 6.61
CA LYS A 9 -9.75 5.29 5.81
C LYS A 9 -8.56 6.01 6.44
N ILE A 10 -7.37 5.58 6.07
CA ILE A 10 -6.10 6.23 6.41
C ILE A 10 -5.43 6.65 5.10
N VAL A 11 -5.34 7.97 4.86
CA VAL A 11 -4.65 8.52 3.68
C VAL A 11 -3.23 8.88 4.06
N TYR A 12 -2.25 8.60 3.20
CA TYR A 12 -0.85 8.87 3.48
C TYR A 12 -0.11 9.51 2.31
N LYS A 13 0.92 10.28 2.68
CA LYS A 13 1.97 10.78 1.78
C LYS A 13 3.34 10.49 2.40
N GLN A 14 4.21 9.90 1.61
CA GLN A 14 5.60 9.70 1.99
C GLN A 14 6.36 11.01 1.80
N ILE A 15 7.00 11.48 2.87
CA ILE A 15 7.74 12.75 2.90
C ILE A 15 9.25 12.54 2.69
N SER A 16 9.75 11.37 3.09
CA SER A 16 11.11 10.89 2.77
C SER A 16 10.98 9.78 1.73
N LEU A 17 11.25 10.10 0.47
CA LEU A 17 10.99 9.23 -0.67
C LEU A 17 12.16 8.29 -0.97
N PRO A 18 11.92 7.07 -1.48
CA PRO A 18 12.97 6.27 -2.09
C PRO A 18 13.52 6.97 -3.33
N ALA A 19 14.79 6.78 -3.65
CA ALA A 19 15.47 7.48 -4.74
C ALA A 19 14.76 7.37 -6.11
N LEU A 20 14.08 6.23 -6.35
CA LEU A 20 13.34 5.94 -7.59
C LEU A 20 12.07 6.79 -7.79
N LEU A 21 11.60 7.52 -6.77
CA LEU A 21 10.29 8.19 -6.79
C LEU A 21 10.42 9.71 -6.61
N ASP A 22 9.62 10.45 -7.38
CA ASP A 22 9.35 11.88 -7.14
C ASP A 22 8.13 12.11 -6.24
N GLY A 23 7.34 11.06 -6.03
CA GLY A 23 6.20 11.12 -5.13
C GLY A 23 5.61 9.77 -4.83
N HIS A 24 5.09 9.61 -3.62
CA HIS A 24 4.35 8.42 -3.23
C HIS A 24 3.24 8.79 -2.26
N THR A 25 2.02 8.48 -2.66
CA THR A 25 0.81 8.60 -1.84
C THR A 25 0.04 7.30 -1.89
N GLY A 26 -0.89 7.14 -0.96
CA GLY A 26 -1.78 6.00 -0.97
C GLY A 26 -2.82 6.11 0.12
N HIS A 27 -3.60 5.05 0.26
CA HIS A 27 -4.52 4.92 1.37
C HIS A 27 -4.82 3.47 1.71
N TRP A 28 -5.28 3.29 2.94
CA TRP A 28 -5.99 2.11 3.42
C TRP A 28 -7.45 2.49 3.55
N VAL A 29 -8.35 1.73 2.92
CA VAL A 29 -9.81 1.93 3.04
C VAL A 29 -10.40 0.66 3.62
N PHE A 30 -11.34 0.82 4.53
CA PHE A 30 -12.10 -0.25 5.16
C PHE A 30 -13.56 -0.08 4.74
N THR A 31 -14.09 -1.04 4.01
CA THR A 31 -15.47 -1.01 3.53
C THR A 31 -16.23 -2.15 4.20
N GLU A 32 -17.25 -1.82 4.99
CA GLU A 32 -18.15 -2.80 5.57
C GLU A 32 -18.94 -3.53 4.47
N THR A 33 -19.12 -4.83 4.65
CA THR A 33 -20.00 -5.70 3.86
C THR A 33 -20.87 -6.52 4.82
N PRO A 34 -21.95 -7.15 4.34
CA PRO A 34 -22.78 -8.01 5.20
C PRO A 34 -21.99 -9.13 5.90
N GLU A 35 -20.90 -9.61 5.29
CA GLU A 35 -20.06 -10.70 5.78
C GLU A 35 -18.83 -10.23 6.57
N GLY A 36 -18.57 -8.93 6.67
CA GLY A 36 -17.40 -8.41 7.38
C GLY A 36 -16.85 -7.10 6.81
N VAL A 37 -15.54 -7.03 6.60
CA VAL A 37 -14.86 -5.82 6.10
C VAL A 37 -13.92 -6.18 4.96
N VAL A 38 -14.04 -5.46 3.84
CA VAL A 38 -13.04 -5.50 2.77
C VAL A 38 -12.04 -4.37 2.99
N ALA A 39 -10.76 -4.73 3.20
CA ALA A 39 -9.67 -3.80 3.35
C ALA A 39 -8.88 -3.63 2.05
N HIS A 40 -8.71 -2.39 1.59
CA HIS A 40 -8.02 -2.07 0.33
C HIS A 40 -6.77 -1.22 0.57
N ALA A 41 -5.67 -1.56 -0.11
CA ALA A 41 -4.47 -0.75 -0.16
C ALA A 41 -4.28 -0.12 -1.55
N ARG A 42 -4.30 1.22 -1.63
CA ARG A 42 -3.98 1.97 -2.86
C ARG A 42 -2.57 2.55 -2.79
N HIS A 43 -1.90 2.54 -3.94
CA HIS A 43 -0.67 3.29 -4.19
C HIS A 43 -0.81 4.19 -5.41
N THR A 44 -0.26 5.39 -5.31
CA THR A 44 0.04 6.26 -6.44
C THR A 44 1.48 6.73 -6.28
N ALA A 45 2.35 6.19 -7.13
CA ALA A 45 3.78 6.46 -7.15
C ALA A 45 4.17 7.14 -8.46
N THR A 46 4.94 8.22 -8.36
CA THR A 46 5.49 8.95 -9.51
C THR A 46 6.94 8.54 -9.67
N ILE A 47 7.26 7.87 -10.79
CA ILE A 47 8.62 7.43 -11.12
C ILE A 47 9.48 8.64 -11.44
N LYS A 48 10.71 8.67 -10.92
CA LYS A 48 11.76 9.60 -11.31
C LYS A 48 12.56 9.03 -12.49
N PRO A 49 12.39 9.53 -13.74
CA PRO A 49 13.02 8.92 -14.91
C PRO A 49 14.56 8.92 -14.86
N SER A 50 15.17 9.95 -14.24
CA SER A 50 16.62 10.02 -14.07
C SER A 50 17.19 8.97 -13.12
N ALA A 51 16.33 8.31 -12.33
CA ALA A 51 16.73 7.27 -11.37
C ALA A 51 16.50 5.84 -11.89
N LEU A 52 16.07 5.65 -13.14
CA LEU A 52 15.87 4.34 -13.74
C LEU A 52 17.13 3.44 -13.71
N PRO A 53 18.36 3.94 -13.91
CA PRO A 53 19.56 3.11 -13.81
C PRO A 53 19.76 2.42 -12.46
N LEU A 54 19.08 2.87 -11.38
CA LEU A 54 19.10 2.19 -10.08
C LEU A 54 18.49 0.78 -10.11
N LEU A 55 17.64 0.48 -11.09
CA LEU A 55 17.07 -0.85 -11.29
C LEU A 55 17.90 -1.71 -12.27
N GLY A 56 18.98 -1.16 -12.83
CA GLY A 56 19.83 -1.77 -13.84
C GLY A 56 19.99 -0.89 -15.07
N GLU A 57 21.16 -1.00 -15.72
CA GLU A 57 21.45 -0.43 -17.05
C GLU A 57 20.33 -0.77 -18.05
N GLY A 58 19.91 0.20 -18.85
CA GLY A 58 18.85 0.02 -19.86
C GLY A 58 17.41 -0.10 -19.33
N THR A 59 17.18 0.04 -18.02
CA THR A 59 15.81 -0.02 -17.45
C THR A 59 14.88 1.01 -18.09
N THR A 60 13.72 0.56 -18.55
CA THR A 60 12.68 1.47 -19.08
C THR A 60 11.67 1.91 -18.01
N VAL A 61 10.89 2.95 -18.30
CA VAL A 61 9.75 3.35 -17.45
C VAL A 61 8.74 2.20 -17.28
N ALA A 62 8.53 1.38 -18.33
CA ALA A 62 7.62 0.25 -18.27
C ALA A 62 8.12 -0.82 -17.27
N ASP A 63 9.43 -1.06 -17.23
CA ASP A 63 10.06 -1.97 -16.28
C ASP A 63 9.94 -1.45 -14.85
N ALA A 64 10.21 -0.15 -14.64
CA ALA A 64 10.02 0.49 -13.34
C ALA A 64 8.56 0.42 -12.87
N ARG A 65 7.58 0.58 -13.77
CA ARG A 65 6.15 0.40 -13.44
C ARG A 65 5.84 -1.03 -12.97
N LYS A 66 6.33 -2.05 -13.69
CA LYS A 66 6.15 -3.46 -13.32
C LYS A 66 6.82 -3.78 -11.98
N TYR A 67 8.04 -3.29 -11.80
CA TYR A 67 8.80 -3.40 -10.56
C TYR A 67 8.02 -2.80 -9.39
N LEU A 68 7.63 -1.52 -9.49
CA LEU A 68 6.90 -0.81 -8.44
C LEU A 68 5.56 -1.49 -8.13
N ARG A 69 4.81 -1.92 -9.16
CA ARG A 69 3.55 -2.64 -8.95
C ARG A 69 3.78 -3.87 -8.08
N ARG A 70 4.77 -4.69 -8.41
CA ARG A 70 5.11 -5.89 -7.64
C ARG A 70 5.49 -5.54 -6.21
N VAL A 71 6.55 -4.74 -6.01
CA VAL A 71 7.09 -4.51 -4.66
C VAL A 71 6.10 -3.79 -3.73
N LEU A 72 5.38 -2.78 -4.22
CA LEU A 72 4.39 -2.06 -3.40
C LEU A 72 3.20 -2.96 -3.07
N SER A 73 2.73 -3.75 -4.04
CA SER A 73 1.62 -4.69 -3.79
C SER A 73 1.99 -5.79 -2.80
N THR A 74 3.20 -6.35 -2.88
CA THR A 74 3.66 -7.41 -1.98
C THR A 74 3.75 -6.88 -0.55
N ASN A 75 4.36 -5.71 -0.35
CA ASN A 75 4.46 -5.10 0.97
C ASN A 75 3.08 -4.80 1.59
N SER A 76 2.19 -4.20 0.80
CA SER A 76 0.86 -3.87 1.32
C SER A 76 -0.02 -5.08 1.54
N LEU A 77 0.06 -6.10 0.69
CA LEU A 77 -0.69 -7.34 0.88
C LEU A 77 -0.26 -8.07 2.16
N GLN A 78 1.04 -8.08 2.47
CA GLN A 78 1.52 -8.65 3.73
C GLN A 78 0.95 -7.89 4.94
N THR A 79 0.88 -6.57 4.88
CA THR A 79 0.22 -5.75 5.92
C THR A 79 -1.26 -6.07 6.05
N LEU A 80 -1.99 -6.20 4.92
CA LEU A 80 -3.41 -6.57 4.92
C LEU A 80 -3.64 -7.94 5.56
N ARG A 81 -2.77 -8.92 5.28
CA ARG A 81 -2.86 -10.26 5.88
C ARG A 81 -2.68 -10.22 7.40
N TYR A 82 -1.72 -9.45 7.90
CA TYR A 82 -1.56 -9.30 9.35
C TYR A 82 -2.74 -8.58 9.99
N ALA A 83 -3.28 -7.55 9.33
CA ALA A 83 -4.47 -6.84 9.81
C ALA A 83 -5.72 -7.75 9.82
N GLN A 84 -5.88 -8.58 8.78
CA GLN A 84 -6.94 -9.57 8.68
C GLN A 84 -6.85 -10.58 9.81
N GLN A 85 -5.68 -11.23 9.98
CA GLN A 85 -5.46 -12.20 11.05
C GLN A 85 -5.79 -11.60 12.42
N PHE A 86 -5.28 -10.39 12.71
CA PHE A 86 -5.55 -9.71 13.97
C PHE A 86 -7.04 -9.43 14.20
N ALA A 87 -7.76 -9.02 13.15
CA ALA A 87 -9.19 -8.71 13.24
C ALA A 87 -10.03 -9.98 13.41
N GLU A 88 -9.72 -11.04 12.67
CA GLU A 88 -10.43 -12.33 12.76
C GLU A 88 -10.21 -12.99 14.13
N GLU A 89 -8.97 -13.02 14.64
CA GLU A 89 -8.67 -13.56 15.99
C GLU A 89 -9.50 -12.87 17.08
N ARG A 90 -9.65 -11.54 16.99
CA ARG A 90 -10.42 -10.76 17.96
C ARG A 90 -11.93 -10.82 17.73
N GLY A 91 -12.36 -10.92 16.47
CA GLY A 91 -13.76 -11.15 16.13
C GLY A 91 -14.24 -12.47 16.72
N HIS A 92 -13.46 -13.54 16.57
CA HIS A 92 -13.78 -14.84 17.12
C HIS A 92 -13.82 -14.82 18.66
N ALA A 93 -12.86 -14.17 19.31
CA ALA A 93 -12.85 -14.04 20.77
C ALA A 93 -14.03 -13.22 21.33
N ALA A 94 -14.62 -12.31 20.54
CA ALA A 94 -15.78 -11.52 20.96
C ALA A 94 -17.13 -12.25 20.80
N HIS A 95 -17.15 -13.36 20.06
CA HIS A 95 -18.36 -14.15 19.78
C HIS A 95 -18.33 -15.55 20.44
N ALA A 96 -17.30 -15.83 21.26
CA ALA A 96 -17.15 -17.03 22.08
C ALA A 96 -17.54 -16.71 23.53
#